data_AF-A0A386CA56-F1
#
_entry.id   AF-A0A386CA56-F1
#
_cell.length_a   1.000
_cell.length_b   1.000
_cell.length_c   1.000
_cell.angle_alpha   90.00
_cell.angle_beta   90.00
_cell.angle_gamma   90.00
#
_symmetry.space_group_name_H-M   'P 1'
#
loop_
_entity.id
_entity.type
_entity.pdbx_description
1 polymer ?
#
loop_
_entity_poly.entity_id
_entity_poly.type
_entity_poly.pdbx_seq_one_letter_code
_entity_poly.pdbx_strand_id
1 'polypeptide(L)'
;MLDAHMDELGGMVRRIRPDGFISMQMLGAWLSAALPDQRWVILGSKGPVLAVTDIWDAHIAPRDSQQVHPQQDLFLDTGARSAAEVSALGISPGDPVAPVSDFALLANNRYVAKAWDDRIGCAVMLEVMRRLEKTPHPNQVFYAATVQEEGSAEMRGAQTSARLINLIWVQFGGWHSQR
;
A
#
# COMPACT_ATOMS: atom_id res chain seq x y z
N MET A 1 10.97 12.28 17.28
CA MET A 1 9.90 11.47 16.67
C MET A 1 10.58 10.31 15.99
N LEU A 2 10.04 9.09 16.15
CA LEU A 2 10.36 7.95 15.33
C LEU A 2 9.12 7.66 14.51
N ASP A 3 9.23 7.64 13.19
CA ASP A 3 8.14 7.33 12.29
C ASP A 3 8.41 6.08 11.45
N ALA A 4 7.32 5.42 11.09
CA ALA A 4 7.25 4.32 10.14
C ALA A 4 5.86 4.35 9.51
N HIS A 5 5.75 4.11 8.20
CA HIS A 5 4.46 4.26 7.50
C HIS A 5 3.67 2.95 7.43
N MET A 6 2.35 3.08 7.54
CA MET A 6 1.43 1.95 7.57
C MET A 6 0.87 1.60 6.20
N ASP A 7 0.76 2.58 5.30
CA ASP A 7 0.32 2.35 3.93
C ASP A 7 1.33 1.52 3.15
N GLU A 8 0.85 0.86 2.10
CA GLU A 8 1.66 0.11 1.15
C GLU A 8 1.21 0.49 -0.25
N LEU A 9 2.10 0.30 -1.23
CA LEU A 9 1.73 0.40 -2.63
C LEU A 9 0.53 -0.48 -2.98
N GLY A 10 -0.36 0.06 -3.82
CA GLY A 10 -1.52 -0.66 -4.30
C GLY A 10 -2.26 0.10 -5.39
N GLY A 11 -3.57 -0.02 -5.39
CA GLY A 11 -4.43 0.73 -6.28
C GLY A 11 -5.82 0.93 -5.73
N MET A 12 -6.67 1.50 -6.56
CA MET A 12 -8.07 1.77 -6.26
C MET A 12 -8.89 1.49 -7.50
N VAL A 13 -10.05 0.86 -7.34
CA VAL A 13 -10.99 0.64 -8.43
C VAL A 13 -11.40 1.98 -9.03
N ARG A 14 -11.15 2.17 -10.33
CA ARG A 14 -11.45 3.44 -11.02
C ARG A 14 -12.74 3.35 -11.82
N ARG A 15 -12.89 2.31 -12.65
CA ARG A 15 -14.09 2.11 -13.48
C ARG A 15 -14.35 0.62 -13.67
N ILE A 16 -15.62 0.27 -13.67
CA ILE A 16 -16.10 -1.07 -14.05
C ILE A 16 -16.61 -0.99 -15.49
N ARG A 17 -16.12 -1.87 -16.36
CA ARG A 17 -16.54 -1.94 -17.76
C ARG A 17 -17.80 -2.81 -17.91
N PRO A 18 -18.60 -2.61 -18.98
CA PRO A 18 -19.80 -3.41 -19.22
C PRO A 18 -19.53 -4.92 -19.34
N ASP A 19 -18.33 -5.31 -19.78
CA ASP A 19 -17.87 -6.69 -19.97
C ASP A 19 -17.25 -7.32 -18.71
N GLY A 20 -17.27 -6.63 -17.56
CA GLY A 20 -16.82 -7.16 -16.27
C GLY A 20 -15.36 -6.88 -15.92
N PHE A 21 -14.55 -6.36 -16.85
CA PHE A 21 -13.19 -5.91 -16.56
C PHE A 21 -13.18 -4.62 -15.73
N ILE A 22 -12.17 -4.48 -14.87
CA ILE A 22 -12.08 -3.38 -13.91
C ILE A 22 -10.78 -2.62 -14.16
N SER A 23 -10.86 -1.30 -14.35
CA SER A 23 -9.65 -0.48 -14.41
C SER A 23 -9.23 0.01 -13.03
N MET A 24 -7.93 0.14 -12.83
CA MET A 24 -7.33 0.52 -11.56
C MET A 24 -6.61 1.86 -11.67
N GLN A 25 -6.76 2.70 -10.65
CA GLN A 25 -5.87 3.84 -10.42
C GLN A 25 -4.77 3.37 -9.48
N MET A 26 -3.52 3.39 -9.93
CA MET A 26 -2.39 3.06 -9.06
C MET A 26 -2.26 4.10 -7.94
N LEU A 27 -2.00 3.62 -6.73
CA LEU A 27 -1.67 4.42 -5.56
C LEU A 27 -0.20 4.17 -5.23
N GLY A 28 0.58 5.24 -5.35
CA GLY A 28 2.04 5.23 -5.26
C GLY A 28 2.75 4.86 -6.56
N ALA A 29 4.08 4.77 -6.49
CA ALA A 29 4.93 4.61 -7.65
C ALA A 29 5.18 3.13 -7.99
N TRP A 30 4.54 2.65 -9.06
CA TRP A 30 4.70 1.29 -9.55
C TRP A 30 5.59 1.21 -10.79
N LEU A 31 6.44 0.18 -10.85
CA LEU A 31 7.11 -0.19 -12.10
C LEU A 31 6.10 -0.89 -13.01
N SER A 32 5.76 -0.27 -14.15
CA SER A 32 4.75 -0.80 -15.08
C SER A 32 5.04 -2.23 -15.55
N ALA A 33 6.32 -2.57 -15.70
CA ALA A 33 6.75 -3.91 -16.13
C ALA A 33 6.46 -5.02 -15.10
N ALA A 34 6.21 -4.66 -13.83
CA ALA A 34 5.93 -5.60 -12.76
C ALA A 34 4.43 -5.87 -12.56
N LEU A 35 3.55 -5.19 -13.31
CA LEU A 35 2.10 -5.26 -13.14
C LEU A 35 1.38 -6.37 -13.93
N PRO A 36 1.83 -6.81 -15.13
CA PRO A 36 1.17 -7.90 -15.84
C PRO A 36 1.21 -9.23 -15.06
N ASP A 37 0.15 -10.03 -15.19
CA ASP A 37 0.03 -11.37 -14.56
C ASP A 37 0.26 -11.37 -13.03
N GLN A 38 -0.16 -10.31 -12.36
CA GLN A 38 -0.09 -10.20 -10.90
C GLN A 38 -1.43 -10.49 -10.26
N ARG A 39 -1.40 -11.12 -9.10
CA ARG A 39 -2.59 -11.35 -8.29
C ARG A 39 -2.84 -10.17 -7.36
N TRP A 40 -4.11 -9.80 -7.28
CA TRP A 40 -4.59 -8.69 -6.48
C TRP A 40 -5.78 -9.12 -5.63
N VAL A 41 -6.04 -8.37 -4.58
CA VAL A 41 -7.25 -8.46 -3.78
C VAL A 41 -7.94 -7.11 -3.79
N ILE A 42 -9.21 -7.10 -4.19
CA ILE A 42 -10.09 -5.94 -4.13
C ILE A 42 -10.86 -6.02 -2.82
N LEU A 43 -10.74 -4.99 -1.98
CA LEU A 43 -11.39 -4.92 -0.66
C LEU A 43 -12.79 -4.32 -0.81
N GLY A 44 -13.72 -5.12 -1.31
CA GLY A 44 -15.10 -4.71 -1.55
C GLY A 44 -16.00 -4.78 -0.31
N SER A 45 -17.22 -4.22 -0.45
CA SER A 45 -18.23 -4.14 0.62
C SER A 45 -18.73 -5.49 1.16
N LYS A 46 -18.60 -6.56 0.37
CA LYS A 46 -18.97 -7.95 0.74
C LYS A 46 -17.78 -8.80 1.17
N GLY A 47 -16.60 -8.21 1.26
CA GLY A 47 -15.35 -8.89 1.58
C GLY A 47 -14.32 -8.85 0.44
N PRO A 48 -13.14 -9.45 0.68
CA PRO A 48 -12.06 -9.47 -0.30
C PRO A 48 -12.42 -10.34 -1.52
N VAL A 49 -12.14 -9.82 -2.72
CA VAL A 49 -12.33 -10.52 -3.99
C VAL A 49 -10.99 -10.62 -4.70
N LEU A 50 -10.59 -11.83 -5.10
CA LEU A 50 -9.37 -12.02 -5.87
C LEU A 50 -9.54 -11.51 -7.29
N ALA A 51 -8.48 -10.89 -7.81
CA ALA A 51 -8.37 -10.47 -9.18
C ALA A 51 -6.98 -10.77 -9.73
N VAL A 52 -6.85 -10.79 -11.05
CA VAL A 52 -5.56 -10.88 -11.75
C VAL A 52 -5.47 -9.77 -12.77
N THR A 53 -4.29 -9.16 -12.92
CA THR A 53 -4.02 -8.27 -14.05
C THR A 53 -3.80 -9.08 -15.32
N ASP A 54 -4.33 -8.58 -16.42
CA ASP A 54 -4.14 -9.19 -17.73
C ASP A 54 -2.68 -9.25 -18.18
N ILE A 55 -2.41 -10.18 -19.09
CA ILE A 55 -1.13 -10.33 -19.79
C ILE A 55 -1.42 -10.68 -21.25
N TRP A 56 -0.67 -10.06 -22.15
CA TRP A 56 -0.78 -10.35 -23.58
C TRP A 56 -0.08 -11.67 -23.92
N ASP A 57 -0.76 -12.53 -24.68
CA ASP A 57 -0.16 -13.76 -25.21
C ASP A 57 0.79 -13.43 -26.37
N ALA A 58 2.08 -13.60 -26.12
CA ALA A 58 3.14 -13.37 -27.10
C ALA A 58 3.04 -14.24 -28.38
N HIS A 59 2.25 -15.32 -28.37
CA HIS A 59 2.03 -16.17 -29.55
C HIS A 59 0.97 -15.60 -30.51
N ILE A 60 0.09 -14.72 -30.01
CA ILE A 60 -1.03 -14.14 -30.76
C ILE A 60 -0.72 -12.68 -31.11
N ALA A 61 0.00 -11.98 -30.24
CA ALA A 61 0.27 -10.57 -30.40
C ALA A 61 1.31 -10.30 -31.52
N PRO A 62 1.14 -9.24 -32.34
CA PRO A 62 2.13 -8.86 -33.36
C PRO A 62 3.52 -8.64 -32.73
N ARG A 63 4.62 -8.97 -33.43
CA ARG A 63 5.99 -8.85 -32.86
C ARG A 63 6.32 -7.47 -32.29
N ASP A 64 5.70 -6.41 -32.80
CA ASP A 64 5.93 -5.03 -32.36
C ASP A 64 5.17 -4.67 -31.06
N SER A 65 4.29 -5.56 -30.56
CA SER A 65 3.53 -5.42 -29.31
C SER A 65 4.23 -5.98 -28.08
N GLN A 66 5.49 -6.42 -28.20
CA GLN A 66 6.31 -6.89 -27.07
C GLN A 66 6.75 -5.76 -26.10
N GLN A 67 6.24 -4.54 -26.27
CA GLN A 67 6.52 -3.43 -25.37
C GLN A 67 5.65 -3.53 -24.12
N VAL A 68 6.21 -3.19 -22.96
CA VAL A 68 5.46 -3.11 -21.71
C VAL A 68 4.34 -2.09 -21.87
N HIS A 69 3.09 -2.56 -21.80
CA HIS A 69 1.94 -1.69 -21.92
C HIS A 69 1.92 -0.64 -20.80
N PRO A 70 1.48 0.60 -21.09
CA PRO A 70 1.22 1.58 -20.07
C PRO A 70 0.24 1.03 -19.02
N GLN A 71 0.39 1.43 -17.76
CA GLN A 71 -0.43 0.95 -16.63
C GLN A 71 -1.94 1.12 -16.87
N GLN A 72 -2.32 2.15 -17.63
CA GLN A 72 -3.71 2.45 -17.97
C GLN A 72 -4.38 1.44 -18.90
N ASP A 73 -3.59 0.57 -19.53
CA ASP A 73 -4.05 -0.46 -20.47
C ASP A 73 -4.20 -1.83 -19.78
N LEU A 74 -3.85 -1.93 -18.48
CA LEU A 74 -4.04 -3.13 -17.68
C LEU A 74 -5.40 -3.13 -16.99
N PHE A 75 -6.06 -4.29 -16.99
CA PHE A 75 -7.35 -4.50 -16.33
C PHE A 75 -7.26 -5.60 -15.29
N LEU A 76 -8.01 -5.44 -14.22
CA LEU A 76 -8.27 -6.49 -13.24
C LEU A 76 -9.43 -7.37 -13.74
N ASP A 77 -9.17 -8.67 -13.79
CA ASP A 77 -10.16 -9.71 -14.07
C ASP A 77 -10.49 -10.47 -12.78
N THR A 78 -11.78 -10.59 -12.47
CA THR A 78 -12.34 -11.32 -11.33
C THR A 78 -13.12 -12.57 -11.76
N GLY A 79 -13.16 -12.85 -13.07
CA GLY A 79 -14.01 -13.86 -13.70
C GLY A 79 -15.44 -13.40 -13.98
N ALA A 80 -15.80 -12.17 -13.61
CA ALA A 80 -17.11 -11.57 -13.88
C ALA A 80 -17.28 -11.24 -15.37
N ARG A 81 -18.48 -11.47 -15.91
CA ARG A 81 -18.80 -11.26 -17.33
C ARG A 81 -19.61 -10.00 -17.61
N SER A 82 -19.95 -9.26 -16.55
CA SER A 82 -20.69 -8.02 -16.67
C SER A 82 -20.44 -7.10 -15.48
N ALA A 83 -20.71 -5.81 -15.67
CA ALA A 83 -20.68 -4.84 -14.57
C ALA A 83 -21.65 -5.21 -13.41
N ALA A 84 -22.76 -5.88 -13.72
CA ALA A 84 -23.72 -6.33 -12.71
C ALA A 84 -23.14 -7.46 -11.85
N GLU A 85 -22.41 -8.40 -12.45
CA GLU A 85 -21.69 -9.45 -11.71
C GLU A 85 -20.59 -8.87 -10.82
N VAL A 86 -19.82 -7.89 -11.31
CA VAL A 86 -18.83 -7.16 -10.49
C VAL A 86 -19.49 -6.49 -9.28
N SER A 87 -20.61 -5.79 -9.49
CA SER A 87 -21.36 -5.18 -8.39
C SER A 87 -21.93 -6.22 -7.42
N ALA A 88 -22.36 -7.39 -7.92
CA ALA A 88 -22.83 -8.49 -7.09
C ALA A 88 -21.73 -9.07 -6.17
N LEU A 89 -20.46 -9.03 -6.60
CA LEU A 89 -19.27 -9.33 -5.78
C LEU A 89 -19.01 -8.28 -4.70
N GLY A 90 -19.72 -7.15 -4.71
CA GLY A 90 -19.58 -6.07 -3.74
C GLY A 90 -18.50 -5.04 -4.11
N ILE A 91 -18.03 -5.05 -5.35
CA ILE A 91 -16.98 -4.15 -5.85
C ILE A 91 -17.60 -2.87 -6.40
N SER A 92 -17.01 -1.72 -6.06
CA SER A 92 -17.41 -0.38 -6.49
C SER A 92 -16.20 0.52 -6.76
N PRO A 93 -16.34 1.57 -7.61
CA PRO A 93 -15.32 2.60 -7.73
C PRO A 93 -14.95 3.21 -6.38
N GLY A 94 -13.66 3.33 -6.10
CA GLY A 94 -13.13 3.76 -4.81
C GLY A 94 -12.64 2.61 -3.92
N ASP A 95 -13.00 1.37 -4.22
CA ASP A 95 -12.55 0.23 -3.41
C ASP A 95 -11.03 0.05 -3.49
N PRO A 96 -10.33 -0.16 -2.36
CA PRO A 96 -8.90 -0.41 -2.36
C PRO A 96 -8.54 -1.72 -3.04
N VAL A 97 -7.40 -1.73 -3.71
CA VAL A 97 -6.81 -2.90 -4.35
C VAL A 97 -5.39 -3.08 -3.80
N ALA A 98 -5.09 -4.27 -3.28
CA ALA A 98 -3.78 -4.59 -2.71
C ALA A 98 -3.14 -5.78 -3.43
N PRO A 99 -1.81 -5.85 -3.52
CA PRO A 99 -1.12 -7.04 -4.05
C PRO A 99 -1.42 -8.27 -3.19
N VAL A 100 -1.43 -9.45 -3.80
CA VAL A 100 -1.46 -10.72 -3.08
C VAL A 100 -0.04 -11.27 -3.01
N SER A 101 0.44 -11.52 -1.80
CA SER A 101 1.72 -12.17 -1.56
C SER A 101 1.66 -12.93 -0.26
N ASP A 102 1.89 -14.23 -0.33
CA ASP A 102 2.02 -15.07 0.85
C ASP A 102 3.37 -14.82 1.51
N PHE A 103 3.40 -14.89 2.84
CA PHE A 103 4.65 -14.92 3.57
C PHE A 103 5.32 -16.28 3.38
N ALA A 104 6.60 -16.28 2.99
CA ALA A 104 7.38 -17.50 2.87
C ALA A 104 8.81 -17.33 3.38
N LEU A 105 9.38 -18.44 3.83
CA LEU A 105 10.79 -18.55 4.18
C LEU A 105 11.61 -18.82 2.92
N LEU A 106 12.67 -18.05 2.77
CA LEU A 106 13.74 -18.30 1.82
C LEU A 106 14.93 -18.94 2.55
N ALA A 107 15.90 -19.43 1.78
CA ALA A 107 17.16 -19.93 2.33
C ALA A 107 17.86 -18.86 3.19
N ASN A 108 18.68 -19.30 4.14
CA ASN A 108 19.53 -18.45 4.98
C ASN A 108 18.75 -17.45 5.86
N ASN A 109 17.64 -17.90 6.46
CA ASN A 109 16.78 -17.08 7.34
C ASN A 109 16.31 -15.78 6.69
N ARG A 110 16.03 -15.84 5.38
CA ARG A 110 15.44 -14.73 4.64
C ARG A 110 13.95 -14.97 4.48
N TYR A 111 13.22 -13.90 4.25
CA TYR A 111 11.77 -13.90 4.17
C TYR A 111 11.34 -13.21 2.88
N VAL A 112 10.22 -13.65 2.33
CA VAL A 112 9.56 -12.98 1.21
C VAL A 112 8.08 -12.78 1.56
N ALA A 113 7.59 -11.59 1.25
CA ALA A 113 6.21 -11.13 1.45
C ALA A 113 6.06 -9.78 0.73
N LYS A 114 4.83 -9.27 0.65
CA LYS A 114 4.57 -7.87 0.25
C LYS A 114 4.75 -6.89 1.41
N ALA A 115 4.83 -5.60 1.07
CA ALA A 115 4.80 -4.50 2.02
C ALA A 115 5.90 -4.56 3.10
N TRP A 116 7.08 -5.07 2.76
CA TRP A 116 8.25 -4.90 3.63
C TRP A 116 8.48 -3.42 3.89
N ASP A 117 8.37 -2.62 2.84
CA ASP A 117 8.22 -1.17 2.88
C ASP A 117 6.76 -0.82 3.27
N ASP A 118 6.48 -0.26 4.44
CA ASP A 118 7.36 -0.10 5.63
C ASP A 118 6.80 -0.84 6.85
N ARG A 119 6.22 -2.02 6.63
CA ARG A 119 5.78 -2.87 7.75
C ARG A 119 6.97 -3.34 8.60
N ILE A 120 8.18 -3.38 8.03
CA ILE A 120 9.39 -3.65 8.82
C ILE A 120 9.74 -2.49 9.74
N GLY A 121 9.66 -1.23 9.30
CA GLY A 121 9.86 -0.07 10.15
C GLY A 121 8.82 -0.02 11.25
N CYS A 122 7.56 -0.35 10.95
CA CYS A 122 6.51 -0.49 11.97
C CYS A 122 6.88 -1.54 13.03
N ALA A 123 7.38 -2.71 12.62
CA ALA A 123 7.79 -3.76 13.55
C ALA A 123 9.01 -3.35 14.39
N VAL A 124 10.01 -2.70 13.79
CA VAL A 124 11.18 -2.15 14.49
C VAL A 124 10.75 -1.09 15.50
N MET A 125 9.84 -0.19 15.13
CA MET A 125 9.30 0.84 16.02
C MET A 125 8.63 0.23 17.25
N LEU A 126 7.82 -0.82 17.09
CA LEU A 126 7.20 -1.55 18.21
C LEU A 126 8.25 -2.19 19.14
N GLU A 127 9.32 -2.75 18.59
CA GLU A 127 10.40 -3.33 19.40
C GLU A 127 11.19 -2.26 20.16
N VAL A 128 11.42 -1.10 19.55
CA VAL A 128 12.03 0.06 20.23
C VAL A 128 11.16 0.52 21.40
N MET A 129 9.84 0.63 21.19
CA MET A 129 8.89 0.97 22.27
C MET A 129 9.02 0.00 23.45
N ARG A 130 9.02 -1.31 23.19
CA ARG A 130 9.16 -2.36 24.21
C ARG A 130 10.48 -2.30 25.00
N ARG A 131 11.57 -1.91 24.35
CA ARG A 131 12.89 -1.80 24.98
C ARG A 131 13.03 -0.53 25.81
N LEU A 132 12.51 0.58 25.30
CA LEU A 132 12.56 1.87 25.99
C LEU A 132 11.62 1.93 27.19
N GLU A 133 10.52 1.17 27.20
CA GLU A 133 9.70 0.97 28.41
C GLU A 133 10.53 0.48 29.61
N LYS A 134 11.56 -0.33 29.36
CA LYS A 134 12.41 -0.94 30.40
C LYS A 134 13.72 -0.17 30.63
N THR A 135 14.01 0.81 29.79
CA THR A 135 15.29 1.53 29.80
C THR A 135 15.02 3.01 30.00
N PRO A 136 15.22 3.54 31.21
CA PRO A 136 15.04 4.96 31.47
C PRO A 136 15.90 5.81 30.54
N HIS A 137 15.33 6.89 30.03
CA HIS A 137 16.03 7.86 29.18
C HIS A 137 15.55 9.28 29.49
N PRO A 138 16.40 10.31 29.26
CA PRO A 138 16.05 11.69 29.58
C PRO A 138 15.15 12.36 28.52
N ASN A 139 14.86 11.66 27.41
CA ASN A 139 14.14 12.22 26.28
C ASN A 139 12.62 11.99 26.37
N GLN A 140 11.82 12.81 25.69
CA GLN A 140 10.43 12.48 25.36
C GLN A 140 10.39 11.89 23.94
N VAL A 141 9.96 10.65 23.81
CA VAL A 141 9.91 9.95 22.53
C VAL A 141 8.46 9.90 22.04
N PHE A 142 8.25 10.32 20.80
CA PHE A 142 6.98 10.22 20.08
C PHE A 142 7.13 9.19 18.98
N TYR A 143 6.24 8.20 18.95
CA TYR A 143 6.17 7.17 17.93
C TYR A 143 4.99 7.49 17.00
N ALA A 144 5.24 7.53 15.70
CA ALA A 144 4.24 7.89 14.71
C ALA A 144 4.12 6.79 13.65
N ALA A 145 3.01 6.04 13.70
CA ALA A 145 2.63 5.16 12.60
C ALA A 145 1.90 6.01 11.55
N THR A 146 2.61 6.42 10.50
CA THR A 146 2.14 7.43 9.55
C THR A 146 1.31 6.79 8.43
N VAL A 147 0.59 7.62 7.66
CA VAL A 147 -0.23 7.21 6.52
C VAL A 147 0.13 8.05 5.30
N GLN A 148 -0.14 7.53 4.10
CA GLN A 148 0.06 8.23 2.83
C GLN A 148 1.50 8.73 2.65
N GLU A 149 2.46 7.87 2.95
CA GLU A 149 3.87 8.10 2.62
C GLU A 149 4.09 7.86 1.12
N GLU A 150 3.60 6.72 0.62
CA GLU A 150 3.87 6.17 -0.72
C GLU A 150 3.28 7.01 -1.86
N GLY A 151 2.40 7.96 -1.52
CA GLY A 151 1.75 8.83 -2.48
C GLY A 151 2.76 9.71 -3.23
N SER A 152 2.53 9.96 -4.52
CA SER A 152 3.37 10.79 -5.40
C SER A 152 3.48 12.27 -5.00
N ALA A 153 3.00 12.64 -3.82
CA ALA A 153 3.06 13.97 -3.23
C ALA A 153 3.25 13.83 -1.72
N GLU A 154 4.53 13.83 -1.33
CA GLU A 154 5.09 14.17 -0.02
C GLU A 154 4.43 13.54 1.22
N MET A 155 5.05 12.51 1.82
CA MET A 155 5.03 12.12 3.24
C MET A 155 3.89 12.70 4.13
N ARG A 156 2.62 12.54 3.73
CA ARG A 156 1.53 13.43 4.21
C ARG A 156 1.23 13.20 5.68
N GLY A 157 1.21 11.93 6.08
CA GLY A 157 1.06 11.52 7.47
C GLY A 157 2.22 11.98 8.34
N ALA A 158 3.45 11.94 7.83
CA ALA A 158 4.62 12.41 8.58
C ALA A 158 4.58 13.93 8.79
N GLN A 159 4.23 14.70 7.76
CA GLN A 159 4.11 16.17 7.87
C GLN A 159 3.07 16.58 8.93
N THR A 160 1.88 15.97 8.89
CA THR A 160 0.81 16.27 9.84
C THR A 160 1.17 15.83 11.26
N SER A 161 1.82 14.67 11.42
CA SER A 161 2.32 14.16 12.71
C SER A 161 3.39 15.07 13.30
N ALA A 162 4.38 15.47 12.50
CA ALA A 162 5.45 16.36 12.94
C ALA A 162 4.91 17.72 13.40
N ARG A 163 3.93 18.28 12.66
CA ARG A 163 3.27 19.53 13.03
C ARG A 163 2.55 19.43 14.38
N LEU A 164 1.83 18.34 14.62
CA LEU A 164 1.14 18.10 15.90
C LEU A 164 2.14 17.98 17.06
N ILE A 165 3.20 17.21 16.89
CA ILE A 165 4.23 17.01 17.92
C ILE A 165 4.94 18.33 18.25
N ASN A 166 5.25 19.16 17.25
CA ASN A 166 5.84 20.47 17.48
C ASN A 166 4.90 21.38 18.29
N LEU A 167 3.59 21.37 18.01
CA LEU A 167 2.61 22.14 18.79
C LEU A 167 2.55 21.69 20.25
N ILE A 168 2.61 20.37 20.51
CA ILE A 168 2.68 19.82 21.87
C ILE A 168 3.94 20.32 22.59
N TRP A 169 5.09 20.28 21.91
CA TRP A 169 6.35 20.80 22.45
C TRP A 169 6.29 22.29 22.79
N VAL A 170 5.72 23.11 21.91
CA VAL A 170 5.58 24.55 22.14
C VAL A 170 4.61 24.85 23.30
N GLN A 171 3.51 24.10 23.42
CA GLN A 171 2.50 24.33 24.45
C GLN A 171 2.90 23.81 25.84
N PHE A 172 3.63 22.69 25.92
CA PHE A 172 3.88 21.99 27.18
C PHE A 172 5.37 21.79 27.51
N GLY A 173 6.27 21.85 26.53
CA GLY A 173 7.71 21.59 26.69
C GLY A 173 8.59 22.83 26.94
N GLY A 174 8.08 24.04 26.67
CA GLY A 174 8.83 25.29 26.83
C GLY A 174 9.08 25.74 28.28
N TRP A 175 8.53 25.03 29.28
CA TRP A 175 8.54 25.48 30.69
C TRP A 175 9.58 24.81 31.59
N HIS A 176 10.43 23.93 31.05
CA HIS A 176 11.39 23.17 31.88
C HIS A 176 12.88 23.42 31.56
N SER A 177 13.23 24.41 30.72
CA SER A 177 14.65 24.81 30.53
C SER A 177 15.14 25.87 31.52
N GLN A 178 14.39 26.15 32.59
CA GLN A 178 14.85 26.95 33.73
C GLN A 178 14.58 26.19 35.02
N ARG A 179 15.45 25.22 35.34
CA ARG A 179 15.79 24.79 36.71
C ARG A 179 16.97 23.84 36.67
#